data_AF-A0A7Y9W7X8-F1
#
_entry.id   AF-A0A7Y9W7X8-F1
#
_cell.length_a   1.000
_cell.length_b   1.000
_cell.length_c   1.000
_cell.angle_alpha   90.00
_cell.angle_beta   90.00
_cell.angle_gamma   90.00
#
_symmetry.space_group_name_H-M   'P 1'
#
loop_
_entity.id
_entity.type
_entity.pdbx_description
1 polymer ?
#
loop_
_entity_poly.entity_id
_entity_poly.type
_entity_poly.pdbx_seq_one_letter_code
_entity_poly.pdbx_strand_id
1 'polypeptide(L)'
;MLLAIHHLAVDGVSWRILLDQLQQAYEQAERGEAIGIGARSTPFSVWSVRQQEYGMRAERLAELGWWQQRLTGVTPWPALRTEQTEQTEQTEQTVVGEAVQIGATEASATQTHTTQTHTLRLDAPTTSALLYDSSRNTGLTPEVLLLAALTQTLSQRSGQSRVLIELEGHGREDVLDDIDLTRTVGWFTTRYPVVFEATADDTTQTLHTVRASLAAVPQRGLHWGLLEARGAIDPAVREALAGLPRARVGFNYLGQFDASLPDSSRFAFADEAGGDSVQANLQDAQVKVLQLDALVAGGELQINWRYRTPHLTQPEIEVCAAGFRHNLLAMIESTGASAQRAAPAEPHLFSSRYAVDVDDESGIWVQRFNAESAVNVTQPLRADGRLPVGLLALNSLRAPGRLFCIHPGYGLVAEYSYLAEALNGVATVYAIQSPMFSDSTWLVGSFEALARDYVERIRAVQPHGPYRLLGWSFGGRVAVAMAACLEAQGETVDLVGLGDTASHFSLPPSSEGRADHSEADSESADMPAFSRALRLAMRVDAYHVALLREHALPRIVAPITLWRAAQSEVGPERRLDWAHHTAGQYRETLVSAAHSTILRQALLHDELRAWFAARR
;
A
#
# COMPACT_ATOMS: atom_id res chain seq x y z
N MET A 1 -20.19 -10.38 23.33
CA MET A 1 -21.04 -10.42 22.11
C MET A 1 -20.33 -11.30 21.09
N LEU A 2 -21.04 -12.24 20.46
CA LEU A 2 -20.47 -13.07 19.38
C LEU A 2 -21.09 -12.64 18.05
N LEU A 3 -20.25 -12.33 17.07
CA LEU A 3 -20.66 -12.05 15.69
C LEU A 3 -20.12 -13.15 14.80
N ALA A 4 -21.02 -13.90 14.15
CA ALA A 4 -20.67 -14.92 13.19
C ALA A 4 -21.34 -14.60 11.84
N ILE A 5 -20.51 -14.36 10.82
CA ILE A 5 -20.96 -14.09 9.45
C ILE A 5 -20.33 -15.14 8.54
N HIS A 6 -21.14 -15.76 7.69
CA HIS A 6 -20.64 -16.73 6.74
C HIS A 6 -19.59 -16.09 5.80
N HIS A 7 -18.46 -16.74 5.57
CA HIS A 7 -17.31 -16.14 4.86
C HIS A 7 -17.65 -15.72 3.41
N LEU A 8 -18.68 -16.30 2.80
CA LEU A 8 -19.22 -15.84 1.50
C LEU A 8 -19.68 -14.37 1.49
N ALA A 9 -19.95 -13.78 2.65
CA ALA A 9 -20.48 -12.43 2.79
C ALA A 9 -19.51 -11.46 3.48
N VAL A 10 -18.30 -11.91 3.84
CA VAL A 10 -17.36 -11.10 4.63
C VAL A 10 -15.91 -11.47 4.34
N ASP A 11 -15.00 -10.50 4.45
CA ASP A 11 -13.55 -10.68 4.44
C ASP A 11 -12.89 -9.81 5.53
N GLY A 12 -11.57 -9.85 5.64
CA GLY A 12 -10.84 -9.08 6.66
C GLY A 12 -11.04 -7.56 6.58
N VAL A 13 -11.20 -7.00 5.37
CA VAL A 13 -11.50 -5.56 5.20
C VAL A 13 -12.94 -5.26 5.62
N SER A 14 -13.88 -6.14 5.27
CA SER A 14 -15.28 -6.03 5.67
C SER A 14 -15.45 -6.03 7.18
N TRP A 15 -14.67 -6.82 7.92
CA TRP A 15 -14.67 -6.77 9.38
C TRP A 15 -14.31 -5.40 9.94
N ARG A 16 -13.30 -4.72 9.37
CA ARG A 16 -12.95 -3.35 9.78
C ARG A 16 -14.12 -2.38 9.56
N ILE A 17 -14.77 -2.47 8.40
CA ILE A 17 -15.95 -1.64 8.07
C ILE A 17 -17.11 -1.92 9.03
N LEU A 18 -17.40 -3.20 9.30
CA LEU A 18 -18.48 -3.61 10.18
C LEU A 18 -18.26 -3.19 11.63
N LEU A 19 -17.04 -3.33 12.15
CA LEU A 19 -16.70 -2.97 13.53
C LEU A 19 -16.74 -1.44 13.73
N ASP A 20 -16.20 -0.67 12.78
CA ASP A 20 -16.28 0.80 12.77
C ASP A 20 -17.75 1.28 12.78
N GLN A 21 -18.57 0.73 11.88
CA GLN A 21 -20.00 1.08 11.80
C GLN A 21 -20.80 0.63 13.03
N LEU A 22 -20.49 -0.53 13.59
CA LEU A 22 -21.13 -1.03 14.80
C LEU A 22 -20.84 -0.12 16.00
N GLN A 23 -19.59 0.30 16.15
CA GLN A 23 -19.20 1.24 17.19
C GLN A 23 -19.92 2.58 17.03
N GLN A 24 -19.89 3.17 15.83
CA GLN A 24 -20.57 4.43 15.54
C GLN A 24 -22.08 4.35 15.84
N ALA A 25 -22.74 3.30 15.37
CA ALA A 25 -24.17 3.10 15.60
C ALA A 25 -24.50 2.93 17.08
N TYR A 26 -23.63 2.26 17.84
CA TYR A 26 -23.82 2.07 19.28
C TYR A 26 -23.68 3.39 20.04
N GLU A 27 -22.66 4.20 19.73
CA GLU A 27 -22.44 5.51 20.36
C GLU A 27 -23.55 6.52 20.05
N GLN A 28 -24.15 6.45 18.86
CA GLN A 28 -25.35 7.21 18.52
C GLN A 28 -26.55 6.75 19.35
N ALA A 29 -26.77 5.43 19.44
CA ALA A 29 -27.86 4.86 20.24
C ALA A 29 -27.73 5.18 21.73
N GLU A 30 -26.52 5.15 22.30
CA GLU A 30 -26.24 5.55 23.70
C GLU A 30 -26.62 7.01 23.97
N ARG A 31 -26.41 7.90 22.99
CA ARG A 31 -26.77 9.32 23.07
C ARG A 31 -28.24 9.61 22.76
N GLY A 32 -29.03 8.58 22.42
CA GLY A 32 -30.43 8.72 22.00
C GLY A 32 -30.58 9.38 20.62
N GLU A 33 -29.53 9.37 19.80
CA GLU A 33 -29.53 9.90 18.43
C GLU A 33 -30.06 8.85 17.44
N ALA A 34 -30.54 9.31 16.28
CA ALA A 34 -30.89 8.40 15.19
C ALA A 34 -29.61 7.74 14.64
N ILE A 35 -29.67 6.42 14.37
CA ILE A 35 -28.51 5.68 13.85
C ILE A 35 -28.27 6.03 12.38
N GLY A 36 -27.09 6.58 12.08
CA GLY A 36 -26.64 6.96 10.75
C GLY A 36 -25.22 6.45 10.48
N ILE A 37 -25.08 5.51 9.54
CA ILE A 37 -23.80 4.85 9.18
C ILE A 37 -23.18 5.38 7.87
N GLY A 38 -23.64 6.55 7.42
CA GLY A 38 -23.18 7.24 6.21
C GLY A 38 -23.61 6.66 4.88
N ALA A 39 -23.16 7.29 3.79
CA ALA A 39 -23.46 6.87 2.42
C ALA A 39 -22.86 5.50 2.07
N ARG A 40 -23.57 4.78 1.19
CA ARG A 40 -23.17 3.47 0.69
C ARG A 40 -22.18 3.62 -0.46
N SER A 41 -21.16 2.77 -0.50
CA SER A 41 -20.29 2.57 -1.66
C SER A 41 -20.94 1.58 -2.65
N THR A 42 -20.25 1.23 -3.74
CA THR A 42 -20.79 0.36 -4.80
C THR A 42 -21.24 -0.99 -4.23
N PRO A 43 -22.49 -1.42 -4.48
CA PRO A 43 -22.99 -2.71 -4.00
C PRO A 43 -22.18 -3.90 -4.55
N PHE A 44 -22.02 -4.94 -3.73
CA PHE A 44 -21.31 -6.17 -4.12
C PHE A 44 -21.87 -6.79 -5.42
N SER A 45 -23.18 -6.73 -5.64
CA SER A 45 -23.84 -7.24 -6.86
C SER A 45 -23.45 -6.48 -8.13
N VAL A 46 -23.20 -5.17 -8.03
CA VAL A 46 -22.74 -4.36 -9.17
C VAL A 46 -21.28 -4.71 -9.45
N TRP A 47 -20.45 -4.72 -8.41
CA TRP A 47 -19.04 -5.12 -8.54
C TRP A 47 -18.88 -6.50 -9.16
N SER A 48 -19.64 -7.50 -8.71
CA SER A 48 -19.49 -8.88 -9.20
C SER A 48 -19.75 -9.00 -10.70
N VAL A 49 -20.74 -8.27 -11.23
CA VAL A 49 -21.03 -8.25 -12.67
C VAL A 49 -19.90 -7.55 -13.44
N ARG A 50 -19.47 -6.38 -12.97
CA ARG A 50 -18.44 -5.57 -13.62
C ARG A 50 -17.07 -6.26 -13.62
N GLN A 51 -16.74 -6.96 -12.53
CA GLN A 51 -15.53 -7.76 -12.41
C GLN A 51 -15.53 -8.93 -13.39
N GLN A 52 -16.67 -9.58 -13.60
CA GLN A 52 -16.83 -10.63 -14.61
C GLN A 52 -16.65 -10.08 -16.03
N GLU A 53 -17.28 -8.96 -16.38
CA GLU A 53 -17.12 -8.29 -17.68
C GLU A 53 -15.66 -7.95 -17.95
N TYR A 54 -14.96 -7.42 -16.94
CA TYR A 54 -13.54 -7.11 -16.98
C TYR A 54 -12.67 -8.35 -17.21
N GLY A 55 -12.96 -9.46 -16.52
CA GLY A 55 -12.26 -10.75 -16.70
C GLY A 55 -12.40 -11.36 -18.10
N MET A 56 -13.49 -11.03 -18.82
CA MET A 56 -13.74 -11.53 -20.16
C MET A 56 -12.97 -10.80 -21.26
N ARG A 57 -12.35 -9.65 -20.96
CA ARG A 57 -11.53 -8.89 -21.93
C ARG A 57 -10.36 -9.71 -22.47
N ALA A 58 -9.92 -9.44 -23.70
CA ALA A 58 -8.91 -10.25 -24.39
C ALA A 58 -7.52 -10.13 -23.73
N GLU A 59 -7.20 -8.95 -23.20
CA GLU A 59 -5.95 -8.64 -22.52
C GLU A 59 -5.78 -9.47 -21.24
N ARG A 60 -6.88 -9.85 -20.58
CA ARG A 60 -6.84 -10.71 -19.40
C ARG A 60 -6.47 -12.15 -19.75
N LEU A 61 -6.96 -12.65 -20.89
CA LEU A 61 -6.57 -13.97 -21.38
C LEU A 61 -5.10 -14.02 -21.78
N ALA A 62 -4.57 -12.94 -22.37
CA ALA A 62 -3.16 -12.86 -22.77
C ALA A 62 -2.19 -13.06 -21.58
N GLU A 63 -2.64 -12.74 -20.36
CA GLU A 63 -1.85 -12.93 -19.14
C GLU A 63 -1.63 -14.40 -18.76
N LEU A 64 -2.46 -15.33 -19.26
CA LEU A 64 -2.29 -16.76 -19.01
C LEU A 64 -0.88 -17.26 -19.36
N GLY A 65 -0.29 -16.74 -20.44
CA GLY A 65 1.07 -17.08 -20.84
C GLY A 65 2.13 -16.67 -19.81
N TRP A 66 1.95 -15.52 -19.14
CA TRP A 66 2.83 -15.08 -18.06
C TRP A 66 2.76 -16.05 -16.88
N TRP A 67 1.55 -16.47 -16.48
CA TRP A 67 1.35 -17.42 -15.39
C TRP A 67 1.95 -18.80 -15.71
N GLN A 68 1.75 -19.30 -16.93
CA GLN A 68 2.35 -20.56 -17.37
C GLN A 68 3.88 -20.51 -17.28
N GLN A 69 4.50 -19.45 -17.82
CA GLN A 69 5.96 -19.30 -17.79
C GLN A 69 6.52 -19.29 -16.36
N ARG A 70 5.82 -18.67 -15.41
CA ARG A 70 6.29 -18.55 -14.02
C ARG A 70 6.09 -19.81 -13.19
N LEU A 71 4.99 -20.54 -13.43
CA LEU A 71 4.58 -21.67 -12.60
C LEU A 71 5.10 -23.02 -13.11
N THR A 72 5.32 -23.18 -14.42
CA THR A 72 5.77 -24.47 -14.99
C THR A 72 7.10 -24.94 -14.40
N GLY A 73 7.19 -26.25 -14.14
CA GLY A 73 8.42 -26.91 -13.69
C GLY A 73 8.70 -26.78 -12.18
N VAL A 74 7.76 -26.25 -11.39
CA VAL A 74 7.90 -26.17 -9.93
C VAL A 74 7.21 -27.36 -9.26
N THR A 75 7.90 -28.01 -8.33
CA THR A 75 7.36 -29.11 -7.52
C THR A 75 6.71 -28.54 -6.25
N PRO A 76 5.40 -28.77 -6.01
CA PRO A 76 4.76 -28.28 -4.79
C PRO A 76 5.30 -28.97 -3.53
N TRP A 77 5.56 -28.18 -2.49
CA TRP A 77 5.89 -28.64 -1.15
C TRP A 77 4.67 -28.52 -0.21
N PRO A 78 4.48 -29.43 0.77
CA PRO A 78 5.19 -30.71 0.90
C PRO A 78 4.77 -31.68 -0.20
N ALA A 79 5.62 -32.67 -0.48
CA ALA A 79 5.19 -33.83 -1.26
C ALA A 79 4.07 -34.54 -0.50
N LEU A 80 3.01 -34.97 -1.20
CA LEU A 80 1.98 -35.78 -0.57
C LEU A 80 2.60 -37.14 -0.21
N ARG A 81 2.49 -37.54 1.05
CA ARG A 81 2.79 -38.91 1.46
C ARG A 81 1.78 -39.82 0.74
N THR A 82 2.25 -40.63 -0.20
CA THR A 82 1.43 -41.70 -0.79
C THR A 82 1.49 -42.92 0.15
N GLU A 83 0.38 -43.64 0.27
CA GLU A 83 0.19 -44.81 1.14
C GLU A 83 1.24 -45.92 0.97
N GLN A 84 2.06 -45.88 -0.08
CA GLN A 84 3.09 -46.88 -0.38
C GLN A 84 4.41 -46.69 0.38
N THR A 85 4.64 -45.56 1.04
CA THR A 85 5.95 -45.28 1.67
C THR A 85 6.11 -45.93 3.06
N GLU A 86 5.01 -46.33 3.71
CA GLU A 86 5.06 -46.97 5.04
C GLU A 86 5.44 -48.46 5.00
N GLN A 87 5.31 -49.14 3.85
CA GLN A 87 5.71 -50.56 3.75
C GLN A 87 7.22 -50.76 3.65
N THR A 88 8.01 -49.72 3.33
CA THR A 88 9.47 -49.89 3.15
C THR A 88 10.24 -49.80 4.47
N GLU A 89 9.70 -49.17 5.52
CA GLU A 89 10.38 -49.04 6.82
C GLU A 89 10.05 -50.15 7.83
N GLN A 90 9.05 -51.01 7.55
CA GLN A 90 8.69 -52.13 8.43
C GLN A 90 9.19 -53.51 7.96
N THR A 91 9.94 -53.59 6.86
CA THR A 91 10.42 -54.87 6.31
C THR A 91 11.90 -55.15 6.62
N GLU A 92 12.36 -54.86 7.84
CA GLU A 92 13.62 -55.41 8.37
C GLU A 92 13.44 -55.89 9.82
N GLN A 93 12.52 -56.82 10.05
CA GLN A 93 12.59 -57.73 11.19
C GLN A 93 11.80 -59.01 10.90
N THR A 94 12.46 -59.94 10.23
CA THR A 94 12.00 -61.32 10.06
C THR A 94 12.30 -62.12 11.33
N VAL A 95 11.28 -62.57 12.05
CA VAL A 95 11.35 -63.81 12.85
C VAL A 95 10.12 -64.66 12.55
N VAL A 96 10.39 -65.91 12.21
CA VAL A 96 9.49 -66.95 11.70
C VAL A 96 8.66 -67.57 12.82
N GLY A 97 7.36 -67.79 12.61
CA GLY A 97 6.53 -68.63 13.49
C GLY A 97 5.02 -68.64 13.18
N GLU A 98 4.59 -69.65 12.42
CA GLU A 98 3.28 -70.34 12.34
C GLU A 98 1.92 -69.63 12.58
N ALA A 99 1.16 -69.56 11.48
CA ALA A 99 -0.26 -69.89 11.26
C ALA A 99 -1.33 -69.70 12.37
N VAL A 100 -2.28 -68.78 12.14
CA VAL A 100 -3.74 -69.00 12.31
C VAL A 100 -4.50 -68.20 11.25
N GLN A 101 -5.55 -68.82 10.70
CA GLN A 101 -6.37 -68.37 9.58
C GLN A 101 -7.72 -67.78 10.08
N ILE A 102 -8.31 -66.92 9.23
CA ILE A 102 -9.74 -66.56 9.09
C ILE A 102 -10.21 -65.23 9.74
N GLY A 103 -10.41 -64.24 8.87
CA GLY A 103 -11.75 -63.63 8.72
C GLY A 103 -12.00 -62.30 9.42
N ALA A 104 -11.47 -61.21 8.86
CA ALA A 104 -12.14 -59.92 8.89
C ALA A 104 -11.80 -59.20 7.58
N THR A 105 -12.83 -58.89 6.79
CA THR A 105 -12.77 -57.90 5.72
C THR A 105 -12.05 -56.67 6.25
N GLU A 106 -10.87 -56.39 5.69
CA GLU A 106 -10.11 -55.17 5.91
C GLU A 106 -11.02 -53.99 5.57
N ALA A 107 -11.60 -53.38 6.60
CA ALA A 107 -12.09 -52.03 6.51
C ALA A 107 -10.84 -51.19 6.17
N SER A 108 -10.73 -50.76 4.91
CA SER A 108 -9.87 -49.65 4.51
C SER A 108 -10.00 -48.59 5.60
N ALA A 109 -8.93 -48.42 6.38
CA ALA A 109 -8.87 -47.39 7.38
C ALA A 109 -8.93 -46.06 6.63
N THR A 110 -10.12 -45.47 6.54
CA THR A 110 -10.32 -44.13 6.01
C THR A 110 -9.42 -43.22 6.85
N GLN A 111 -8.26 -42.81 6.33
CA GLN A 111 -7.38 -41.88 7.03
C GLN A 111 -8.16 -40.59 7.25
N THR A 112 -8.59 -40.37 8.49
CA THR A 112 -9.27 -39.14 8.88
C THR A 112 -8.25 -38.01 8.87
N HIS A 113 -8.26 -37.18 7.82
CA HIS A 113 -7.42 -36.00 7.78
C HIS A 113 -7.90 -34.99 8.82
N THR A 114 -7.09 -34.71 9.83
CA THR A 114 -7.40 -33.71 10.86
C THR A 114 -6.59 -32.43 10.64
N THR A 115 -7.22 -31.28 10.89
CA THR A 115 -6.54 -29.98 10.88
C THR A 115 -6.07 -29.66 12.28
N GLN A 116 -4.79 -29.31 12.42
CA GLN A 116 -4.18 -28.87 13.67
C GLN A 116 -3.61 -27.46 13.50
N THR A 117 -3.45 -26.74 14.62
CA THR A 117 -2.91 -25.37 14.63
C THR A 117 -1.73 -25.28 15.57
N HIS A 118 -0.61 -24.71 15.11
CA HIS A 118 0.51 -24.29 15.94
C HIS A 118 0.63 -22.75 15.88
N THR A 119 0.69 -22.09 17.03
CA THR A 119 0.75 -20.62 17.09
C THR A 119 2.14 -20.14 17.48
N LEU A 120 2.72 -19.29 16.64
CA LEU A 120 3.96 -18.56 16.90
C LEU A 120 3.62 -17.12 17.26
N ARG A 121 4.28 -16.58 18.30
CA ARG A 121 4.17 -15.17 18.69
C ARG A 121 5.55 -14.50 18.73
N LEU A 122 5.60 -13.23 18.33
CA LEU A 122 6.72 -12.35 18.59
C LEU A 122 6.31 -11.31 19.62
N ASP A 123 7.22 -11.01 20.56
CA ASP A 123 7.01 -9.95 21.53
C ASP A 123 6.83 -8.57 20.86
N ALA A 124 6.28 -7.62 21.62
CA ALA A 124 6.00 -6.29 21.11
C ALA A 124 7.25 -5.53 20.58
N PRO A 125 8.42 -5.56 21.24
CA PRO A 125 9.64 -4.93 20.70
C PRO A 125 10.07 -5.50 19.34
N THR A 126 10.09 -6.82 19.20
CA THR A 126 10.45 -7.49 17.95
C THR A 126 9.43 -7.19 16.85
N THR A 127 8.15 -7.21 17.21
CA THR A 127 7.04 -6.87 16.30
C THR A 127 7.17 -5.42 15.82
N SER A 128 7.50 -4.49 16.71
CA SER A 128 7.78 -3.09 16.35
C SER A 128 8.94 -2.96 15.38
N ALA A 129 10.04 -3.70 15.59
CA ALA A 129 11.20 -3.70 14.70
C ALA A 129 10.87 -4.27 13.30
N LEU A 130 10.03 -5.31 13.23
CA LEU A 130 9.49 -5.84 11.98
C LEU A 130 8.63 -4.79 11.24
N LEU A 131 7.72 -4.13 11.95
CA LEU A 131 6.76 -3.19 11.37
C LEU A 131 7.40 -1.88 10.92
N TYR A 132 8.29 -1.33 11.75
CA TYR A 132 8.75 0.05 11.61
C TYR A 132 10.23 0.14 11.24
N ASP A 133 11.11 -0.56 11.95
CA ASP A 133 12.56 -0.42 11.73
C ASP A 133 13.01 -1.04 10.41
N SER A 134 12.52 -2.23 10.09
CA SER A 134 12.84 -2.92 8.82
C SER A 134 12.39 -2.10 7.60
N SER A 135 11.17 -1.58 7.64
CA SER A 135 10.63 -0.67 6.62
C SER A 135 11.45 0.62 6.53
N ARG A 136 11.75 1.26 7.66
CA ARG A 136 12.54 2.49 7.73
C ARG A 136 13.96 2.33 7.18
N ASN A 137 14.60 1.19 7.42
CA ASN A 137 16.01 0.98 7.07
C ASN A 137 16.21 0.47 5.64
N THR A 138 15.22 -0.23 5.06
CA THR A 138 15.39 -0.94 3.78
C THR A 138 14.24 -0.76 2.79
N GLY A 139 13.13 -0.12 3.17
CA GLY A 139 11.91 0.00 2.35
C GLY A 139 11.14 -1.30 2.18
N LEU A 140 11.48 -2.35 2.93
CA LEU A 140 10.82 -3.65 2.87
C LEU A 140 9.56 -3.67 3.74
N THR A 141 8.46 -4.19 3.21
CA THR A 141 7.21 -4.35 3.96
C THR A 141 7.28 -5.56 4.89
N PRO A 142 6.49 -5.59 5.99
CA PRO A 142 6.40 -6.77 6.85
C PRO A 142 6.07 -8.05 6.07
N GLU A 143 5.18 -7.94 5.08
CA GLU A 143 4.82 -9.02 4.18
C GLU A 143 6.04 -9.62 3.45
N VAL A 144 6.95 -8.78 2.94
CA VAL A 144 8.17 -9.26 2.28
C VAL A 144 9.07 -10.03 3.25
N LEU A 145 9.25 -9.53 4.48
CA LEU A 145 10.07 -10.21 5.48
C LEU A 145 9.45 -11.56 5.90
N LEU A 146 8.15 -11.60 6.12
CA LEU A 146 7.43 -12.82 6.48
C LEU A 146 7.51 -13.87 5.34
N LEU A 147 7.28 -13.44 4.09
CA LEU A 147 7.39 -14.33 2.93
C LEU A 147 8.82 -14.80 2.68
N ALA A 148 9.82 -13.95 2.88
CA ALA A 148 11.21 -14.34 2.76
C ALA A 148 11.61 -15.36 3.84
N ALA A 149 11.23 -15.13 5.10
CA ALA A 149 11.47 -16.08 6.18
C ALA A 149 10.81 -17.43 5.89
N LEU A 150 9.55 -17.43 5.44
CA LEU A 150 8.83 -18.64 5.04
C LEU A 150 9.51 -19.35 3.87
N THR A 151 9.86 -18.61 2.81
CA THR A 151 10.53 -19.16 1.63
C THR A 151 11.85 -19.83 2.01
N GLN A 152 12.66 -19.17 2.83
CA GLN A 152 13.95 -19.71 3.29
C GLN A 152 13.77 -20.95 4.16
N THR A 153 12.81 -20.94 5.08
CA THR A 153 12.49 -22.11 5.92
C THR A 153 12.04 -23.30 5.08
N LEU A 154 11.11 -23.09 4.14
CA LEU A 154 10.61 -24.17 3.29
C LEU A 154 11.67 -24.68 2.32
N SER A 155 12.54 -23.80 1.82
CA SER A 155 13.68 -24.19 1.01
C SER A 155 14.67 -25.06 1.79
N GLN A 156 15.05 -24.65 3.01
CA GLN A 156 15.93 -25.42 3.90
C GLN A 156 15.35 -26.80 4.25
N ARG A 157 14.02 -26.88 4.44
CA ARG A 157 13.33 -28.13 4.78
C ARG A 157 13.17 -29.09 3.59
N SER A 158 12.99 -28.56 2.39
CA SER A 158 12.73 -29.35 1.19
C SER A 158 13.98 -29.65 0.36
N GLY A 159 15.07 -28.88 0.55
CA GLY A 159 16.22 -28.87 -0.34
C GLY A 159 15.96 -28.19 -1.69
N GLN A 160 14.76 -27.64 -1.92
CA GLN A 160 14.39 -26.95 -3.16
C GLN A 160 14.71 -25.47 -3.05
N SER A 161 15.33 -24.87 -4.07
CA SER A 161 15.54 -23.41 -4.09
C SER A 161 14.26 -22.62 -4.37
N ARG A 162 13.30 -23.22 -5.09
CA ARG A 162 12.03 -22.60 -5.48
C ARG A 162 10.88 -23.17 -4.67
N VAL A 163 10.06 -22.29 -4.10
CA VAL A 163 8.90 -22.63 -3.28
C VAL A 163 7.65 -22.01 -3.88
N LEU A 164 6.60 -22.82 -4.07
CA LEU A 164 5.30 -22.38 -4.58
C LEU A 164 4.34 -22.10 -3.42
N ILE A 165 3.93 -20.84 -3.27
CA ILE A 165 3.06 -20.38 -2.18
C ILE A 165 1.84 -19.70 -2.78
N GLU A 166 0.64 -20.02 -2.31
CA GLU A 166 -0.56 -19.24 -2.62
C GLU A 166 -0.65 -18.04 -1.68
N LEU A 167 -0.82 -16.86 -2.24
CA LEU A 167 -1.02 -15.63 -1.48
C LEU A 167 -2.49 -15.26 -1.47
N GLU A 168 -2.92 -14.65 -0.37
CA GLU A 168 -4.22 -13.97 -0.29
C GLU A 168 -4.02 -12.44 -0.35
N GLY A 169 -4.77 -11.78 -1.24
CA GLY A 169 -4.85 -10.32 -1.31
C GLY A 169 -6.24 -9.81 -0.93
N HIS A 170 -6.39 -8.51 -0.71
CA HIS A 170 -7.69 -7.92 -0.39
C HIS A 170 -8.65 -7.90 -1.59
N GLY A 171 -8.14 -7.96 -2.83
CA GLY A 171 -8.92 -8.04 -4.07
C GLY A 171 -9.80 -6.83 -4.39
N ARG A 172 -9.44 -5.69 -3.82
CA ARG A 172 -10.04 -4.37 -4.05
C ARG A 172 -9.07 -3.51 -4.85
N GLU A 173 -8.55 -4.10 -5.93
CA GLU A 173 -7.66 -3.38 -6.84
C GLU A 173 -8.48 -2.42 -7.69
N ASP A 174 -7.85 -1.30 -8.03
CA ASP A 174 -8.48 -0.19 -8.71
C ASP A 174 -8.40 -0.39 -10.22
N VAL A 175 -9.17 -1.35 -10.73
CA VAL A 175 -9.18 -1.75 -12.15
C VAL A 175 -10.46 -1.36 -12.88
N LEU A 176 -11.43 -0.77 -12.17
CA LEU A 176 -12.73 -0.35 -12.68
C LEU A 176 -13.04 1.07 -12.19
N ASP A 177 -13.04 2.04 -13.10
CA ASP A 177 -13.08 3.47 -12.77
C ASP A 177 -14.39 3.93 -12.09
N ASP A 178 -15.48 3.16 -12.23
CA ASP A 178 -16.81 3.47 -11.67
C ASP A 178 -17.16 2.67 -10.41
N ILE A 179 -16.19 1.96 -9.82
CA ILE A 179 -16.42 1.08 -8.66
C ILE A 179 -15.72 1.61 -7.41
N ASP A 180 -16.51 2.07 -6.44
CA ASP A 180 -16.05 2.35 -5.09
C ASP A 180 -16.32 1.16 -4.17
N LEU A 181 -15.26 0.52 -3.67
CA LEU A 181 -15.34 -0.60 -2.73
C LEU A 181 -14.96 -0.22 -1.30
N THR A 182 -14.74 1.07 -0.99
CA THR A 182 -14.17 1.52 0.29
C THR A 182 -14.99 1.10 1.51
N ARG A 183 -16.32 1.03 1.38
CA ARG A 183 -17.26 0.66 2.46
C ARG A 183 -18.11 -0.57 2.13
N THR A 184 -17.76 -1.30 1.08
CA THR A 184 -18.57 -2.44 0.61
C THR A 184 -18.21 -3.69 1.39
N VAL A 185 -19.17 -4.23 2.13
CA VAL A 185 -19.05 -5.53 2.79
C VAL A 185 -19.29 -6.65 1.77
N GLY A 186 -18.41 -7.64 1.76
CA GLY A 186 -18.48 -8.79 0.86
C GLY A 186 -17.18 -9.60 0.90
N TRP A 187 -17.12 -10.68 0.12
CA TRP A 187 -15.89 -11.47 0.00
C TRP A 187 -15.13 -11.07 -1.27
N PHE A 188 -14.11 -10.24 -1.12
CA PHE A 188 -13.30 -9.73 -2.24
C PHE A 188 -11.96 -10.45 -2.40
N THR A 189 -11.56 -11.26 -1.42
CA THR A 189 -10.23 -11.89 -1.34
C THR A 189 -9.79 -12.51 -2.66
N THR A 190 -8.62 -12.08 -3.14
CA THR A 190 -7.94 -12.73 -4.26
C THR A 190 -7.03 -13.82 -3.73
N ARG A 191 -6.94 -14.93 -4.45
CA ARG A 191 -6.00 -16.02 -4.18
C ARG A 191 -5.19 -16.28 -5.43
N TYR A 192 -3.88 -16.37 -5.31
CA TYR A 192 -3.03 -16.58 -6.48
C TYR A 192 -1.69 -17.23 -6.13
N PRO A 193 -1.17 -18.14 -6.98
CA PRO A 193 0.10 -18.80 -6.74
C PRO A 193 1.28 -17.91 -7.10
N VAL A 194 2.32 -17.88 -6.26
CA VAL A 194 3.59 -17.19 -6.54
C VAL A 194 4.75 -18.15 -6.26
N VAL A 195 5.74 -18.12 -7.15
CA VAL A 195 6.99 -18.86 -6.96
C VAL A 195 8.02 -17.92 -6.36
N PHE A 196 8.52 -18.28 -5.20
CA PHE A 196 9.60 -17.60 -4.52
C PHE A 196 10.88 -18.42 -4.61
N GLU A 197 12.01 -17.74 -4.61
CA GLU A 197 13.32 -18.37 -4.68
C GLU A 197 14.14 -17.97 -3.46
N ALA A 198 14.56 -18.96 -2.67
CA ALA A 198 15.54 -18.79 -1.61
C ALA A 198 16.94 -18.96 -2.18
N THR A 199 17.84 -18.09 -1.74
CA THR A 199 19.28 -18.27 -1.97
C THR A 199 19.88 -18.88 -0.70
N ALA A 200 20.50 -20.05 -0.83
CA ALA A 200 21.06 -20.78 0.30
C ALA A 200 22.04 -19.89 1.08
N ASP A 201 21.82 -19.79 2.39
CA ASP A 201 22.63 -19.03 3.35
C ASP A 201 22.79 -17.52 3.05
N ASP A 202 22.00 -16.96 2.12
CA ASP A 202 21.98 -15.52 1.81
C ASP A 202 20.58 -14.94 2.03
N THR A 203 20.40 -14.42 3.25
CA THR A 203 19.18 -13.74 3.70
C THR A 203 18.87 -12.49 2.89
N THR A 204 19.89 -11.69 2.55
CA THR A 204 19.71 -10.42 1.83
C THR A 204 19.28 -10.68 0.39
N GLN A 205 19.91 -11.64 -0.28
CA GLN A 205 19.53 -12.04 -1.62
C GLN A 205 18.13 -12.67 -1.64
N THR A 206 17.77 -13.47 -0.63
CA THR A 206 16.41 -14.02 -0.50
C THR A 206 15.35 -12.92 -0.33
N LEU A 207 15.62 -11.87 0.46
CA LEU A 207 14.72 -10.71 0.57
C LEU A 207 14.56 -10.00 -0.79
N HIS A 208 15.66 -9.85 -1.54
CA HIS A 208 15.65 -9.22 -2.85
C HIS A 208 14.83 -10.03 -3.88
N THR A 209 15.05 -11.35 -3.97
CA THR A 209 14.32 -12.23 -4.89
C THR A 209 12.84 -12.27 -4.56
N VAL A 210 12.47 -12.37 -3.27
CA VAL A 210 11.06 -12.38 -2.84
C VAL A 210 10.37 -11.07 -3.17
N ARG A 211 11.01 -9.92 -2.88
CA ARG A 211 10.48 -8.60 -3.26
C ARG A 211 10.28 -8.49 -4.77
N ALA A 212 11.23 -8.97 -5.56
CA ALA A 212 11.14 -8.94 -7.01
C ALA A 212 10.01 -9.84 -7.54
N SER A 213 9.84 -11.04 -6.97
CA SER A 213 8.73 -11.94 -7.32
C SER A 213 7.38 -11.31 -7.03
N LEU A 214 7.18 -10.71 -5.85
CA LEU A 214 5.94 -10.00 -5.51
C LEU A 214 5.64 -8.85 -6.47
N ALA A 215 6.65 -8.03 -6.77
CA ALA A 215 6.51 -6.88 -7.64
C ALA A 215 6.18 -7.25 -9.10
N ALA A 216 6.56 -8.45 -9.53
CA ALA A 216 6.32 -8.92 -10.89
C ALA A 216 4.89 -9.42 -11.10
N VAL A 217 4.13 -9.70 -10.04
CA VAL A 217 2.77 -10.24 -10.14
C VAL A 217 1.81 -9.19 -10.73
N PRO A 218 1.14 -9.46 -11.86
CA PRO A 218 0.17 -8.54 -12.44
C PRO A 218 -1.00 -8.25 -11.49
N GLN A 219 -1.29 -6.97 -11.28
CA GLN A 219 -2.43 -6.48 -10.46
C GLN A 219 -2.63 -7.26 -9.15
N ARG A 220 -1.53 -7.55 -8.45
CA ARG A 220 -1.53 -8.28 -7.16
C ARG A 220 -2.37 -9.58 -7.21
N GLY A 221 -2.33 -10.25 -8.35
CA GLY A 221 -2.97 -11.54 -8.57
C GLY A 221 -4.48 -11.50 -8.75
N LEU A 222 -5.11 -10.32 -8.85
CA LEU A 222 -6.54 -10.19 -9.13
C LEU A 222 -6.97 -11.01 -10.36
N HIS A 223 -6.16 -10.98 -11.41
CA HIS A 223 -6.49 -11.63 -12.67
C HIS A 223 -6.40 -13.16 -12.62
N TRP A 224 -5.69 -13.74 -11.65
CA TRP A 224 -5.65 -15.20 -11.51
C TRP A 224 -7.04 -15.78 -11.25
N GLY A 225 -7.79 -15.21 -10.30
CA GLY A 225 -9.17 -15.62 -10.04
C GLY A 225 -10.11 -15.41 -11.23
N LEU A 226 -9.85 -14.38 -12.05
CA LEU A 226 -10.60 -14.13 -13.29
C LEU A 226 -10.30 -15.20 -14.36
N LEU A 227 -9.06 -15.67 -14.46
CA LEU A 227 -8.67 -16.77 -15.35
C LEU A 227 -9.35 -18.08 -14.90
N GLU A 228 -9.39 -18.35 -13.60
CA GLU A 228 -10.12 -19.51 -13.05
C GLU A 228 -11.62 -19.45 -13.37
N ALA A 229 -12.24 -18.28 -13.15
CA ALA A 229 -13.65 -18.06 -13.51
C ALA A 229 -13.89 -18.23 -15.02
N ARG A 230 -12.97 -17.75 -15.87
CA ARG A 230 -13.04 -17.94 -17.32
C ARG A 230 -12.88 -19.41 -17.71
N GLY A 231 -12.04 -20.17 -17.03
CA GLY A 231 -11.90 -21.62 -17.22
C GLY A 231 -13.17 -22.42 -16.92
N ALA A 232 -14.11 -21.86 -16.14
CA ALA A 232 -15.43 -22.49 -15.97
C ALA A 232 -16.26 -22.49 -17.27
N ILE A 233 -15.95 -21.58 -18.21
CA ILE A 233 -16.69 -21.35 -19.46
C ILE A 233 -15.86 -21.79 -20.68
N ASP A 234 -14.54 -21.57 -20.66
CA ASP A 234 -13.61 -21.89 -21.74
C ASP A 234 -12.78 -23.15 -21.40
N PRO A 235 -13.02 -24.29 -22.08
CA PRO A 235 -12.29 -25.53 -21.83
C PRO A 235 -10.79 -25.44 -22.07
N ALA A 236 -10.32 -24.61 -23.00
CA ALA A 236 -8.89 -24.49 -23.29
C ALA A 236 -8.16 -23.77 -22.16
N VAL A 237 -8.78 -22.72 -21.59
CA VAL A 237 -8.27 -22.05 -20.38
C VAL A 237 -8.26 -23.03 -19.20
N ARG A 238 -9.32 -23.81 -19.04
CA ARG A 238 -9.40 -24.83 -17.97
C ARG A 238 -8.28 -25.86 -18.07
N GLU A 239 -8.02 -26.38 -19.26
CA GLU A 239 -6.95 -27.36 -19.50
C GLU A 239 -5.58 -26.74 -19.25
N ALA A 240 -5.35 -25.51 -19.74
CA ALA A 240 -4.12 -24.77 -19.50
C ALA A 240 -3.85 -24.54 -18.00
N LEU A 241 -4.87 -24.17 -17.21
CA LEU A 241 -4.76 -24.00 -15.76
C LEU A 241 -4.59 -25.34 -15.03
N ALA A 242 -5.29 -26.40 -15.47
CA ALA A 242 -5.17 -27.73 -14.89
C ALA A 242 -3.76 -28.34 -15.08
N GLY A 243 -3.05 -27.94 -16.13
CA GLY A 243 -1.66 -28.33 -16.37
C GLY A 243 -0.63 -27.64 -15.48
N LEU A 244 -1.03 -26.66 -14.67
CA LEU A 244 -0.12 -25.91 -13.78
C LEU A 244 -0.05 -26.53 -12.38
N PRO A 245 1.11 -26.43 -11.70
CA PRO A 245 1.24 -26.93 -10.34
C PRO A 245 0.35 -26.14 -9.38
N ARG A 246 -0.28 -26.85 -8.43
CA ARG A 246 -1.10 -26.24 -7.39
C ARG A 246 -0.27 -26.02 -6.12
N ALA A 247 -0.33 -24.80 -5.59
CA ALA A 247 0.26 -24.46 -4.30
C ALA A 247 -0.42 -25.25 -3.18
N ARG A 248 0.38 -25.91 -2.33
CA ARG A 248 -0.08 -26.63 -1.13
C ARG A 248 0.19 -25.86 0.16
N VAL A 249 0.99 -24.80 0.07
CA VAL A 249 1.19 -23.81 1.13
C VAL A 249 0.40 -22.57 0.79
N GLY A 250 -0.35 -22.03 1.75
CA GLY A 250 -0.97 -20.72 1.66
C GLY A 250 -0.42 -19.76 2.71
N PHE A 251 -0.42 -18.47 2.36
CA PHE A 251 0.04 -17.38 3.23
C PHE A 251 -0.92 -16.19 3.14
N ASN A 252 -1.35 -15.70 4.29
CA ASN A 252 -2.17 -14.50 4.40
C ASN A 252 -1.63 -13.61 5.54
N TYR A 253 -1.33 -12.35 5.22
CA TYR A 253 -1.00 -11.32 6.21
C TYR A 253 -2.14 -10.32 6.33
N LEU A 254 -2.86 -10.38 7.44
CA LEU A 254 -4.07 -9.59 7.69
C LEU A 254 -3.76 -8.14 8.10
N GLY A 255 -2.50 -7.84 8.41
CA GLY A 255 -2.06 -6.52 8.88
C GLY A 255 -2.29 -6.30 10.37
N GLN A 256 -2.33 -5.03 10.77
CA GLN A 256 -2.57 -4.61 12.15
C GLN A 256 -4.08 -4.51 12.40
N PHE A 257 -4.57 -5.15 13.47
CA PHE A 257 -5.98 -5.12 13.88
C PHE A 257 -6.25 -4.11 15.02
N ASP A 258 -5.21 -3.69 15.76
CA ASP A 258 -5.31 -2.73 16.86
C ASP A 258 -5.81 -1.34 16.42
N ALA A 259 -5.62 -0.98 15.14
CA ALA A 259 -6.05 0.32 14.62
C ALA A 259 -7.57 0.50 14.55
N SER A 260 -8.35 -0.59 14.58
CA SER A 260 -9.81 -0.55 14.43
C SER A 260 -10.58 -0.48 15.74
N LEU A 261 -9.95 -0.78 16.89
CA LEU A 261 -10.57 -0.72 18.21
C LEU A 261 -9.56 -0.15 19.24
N PRO A 262 -9.32 1.17 19.24
CA PRO A 262 -8.46 1.81 20.25
C PRO A 262 -9.03 1.65 21.67
N ASP A 263 -8.19 1.81 22.70
CA ASP A 263 -8.60 1.67 24.12
C ASP A 263 -9.78 2.55 24.55
N SER A 264 -10.05 3.63 23.81
CA SER A 264 -11.21 4.51 24.03
C SER A 264 -12.53 3.96 23.46
N SER A 265 -12.49 2.87 22.70
CA SER A 265 -13.66 2.27 22.05
C SER A 265 -14.61 1.63 23.06
N ARG A 266 -15.91 1.62 22.72
CA ARG A 266 -16.94 0.92 23.51
C ARG A 266 -16.82 -0.60 23.46
N PHE A 267 -16.17 -1.12 22.44
CA PHE A 267 -15.95 -2.54 22.23
C PHE A 267 -14.45 -2.86 22.29
N ALA A 268 -14.14 -4.02 22.86
CA ALA A 268 -12.81 -4.63 22.83
C ALA A 268 -12.97 -6.10 22.41
N PHE A 269 -11.87 -6.73 21.99
CA PHE A 269 -11.86 -8.17 21.77
C PHE A 269 -12.08 -8.90 23.10
N ALA A 270 -12.91 -9.94 23.06
CA ALA A 270 -13.18 -10.81 24.19
C ALA A 270 -12.06 -11.85 24.34
N ASP A 271 -11.73 -12.24 25.57
CA ASP A 271 -10.74 -13.29 25.85
C ASP A 271 -11.30 -14.70 25.58
N GLU A 272 -12.62 -14.83 25.54
CA GLU A 272 -13.31 -16.09 25.25
C GLU A 272 -13.17 -16.51 23.78
N ALA A 273 -12.97 -17.81 23.56
CA ALA A 273 -12.86 -18.36 22.22
C ALA A 273 -14.19 -18.26 21.43
N GLY A 274 -14.11 -17.79 20.19
CA GLY A 274 -15.24 -17.74 19.25
C GLY A 274 -15.71 -19.09 18.71
N GLY A 275 -15.02 -20.19 19.07
CA GLY A 275 -15.25 -21.53 18.55
C GLY A 275 -14.63 -21.78 17.17
N ASP A 276 -14.77 -23.01 16.67
CA ASP A 276 -14.26 -23.39 15.35
C ASP A 276 -15.04 -22.71 14.23
N SER A 277 -14.36 -21.89 13.42
CA SER A 277 -14.97 -21.10 12.34
C SER A 277 -15.16 -21.88 11.03
N VAL A 278 -14.75 -23.15 10.99
CA VAL A 278 -14.83 -24.02 9.80
C VAL A 278 -15.21 -25.43 10.25
N GLN A 279 -16.00 -26.14 9.45
CA GLN A 279 -16.33 -27.53 9.72
C GLN A 279 -15.10 -28.44 9.61
N ALA A 280 -14.91 -29.35 10.56
CA ALA A 280 -13.74 -30.23 10.65
C ALA A 280 -13.51 -31.15 9.44
N ASN A 281 -14.53 -31.38 8.61
CA ASN A 281 -14.54 -32.39 7.53
C ASN A 281 -14.74 -31.78 6.13
N LEU A 282 -13.96 -30.76 5.76
CA LEU A 282 -13.88 -30.35 4.34
C LEU A 282 -13.08 -31.40 3.54
N GLN A 283 -13.62 -31.85 2.42
CA GLN A 283 -13.00 -32.87 1.55
C GLN A 283 -11.57 -32.48 1.11
N ASP A 284 -10.67 -33.46 1.06
CA ASP A 284 -9.20 -33.28 0.96
C ASP A 284 -8.68 -32.55 -0.29
N ALA A 285 -9.42 -32.58 -1.41
CA ALA A 285 -8.86 -32.20 -2.71
C ALA A 285 -8.65 -30.69 -2.93
N GLN A 286 -9.12 -29.82 -2.03
CA GLN A 286 -9.06 -28.36 -2.19
C GLN A 286 -8.41 -27.58 -1.03
N VAL A 287 -7.96 -28.25 0.03
CA VAL A 287 -7.45 -27.56 1.22
C VAL A 287 -5.92 -27.56 1.20
N LYS A 288 -5.31 -26.42 1.56
CA LYS A 288 -3.87 -26.32 1.74
C LYS A 288 -3.38 -27.33 2.78
N VAL A 289 -2.22 -27.93 2.52
CA VAL A 289 -1.56 -28.82 3.48
C VAL A 289 -1.00 -28.00 4.65
N LEU A 290 -0.55 -26.78 4.36
CA LEU A 290 -0.10 -25.80 5.34
C LEU A 290 -0.68 -24.42 4.98
N GLN A 291 -1.30 -23.74 5.94
CA GLN A 291 -1.80 -22.39 5.82
C GLN A 291 -1.21 -21.54 6.95
N LEU A 292 -0.60 -20.41 6.59
CA LEU A 292 -0.10 -19.43 7.55
C LEU A 292 -0.97 -18.19 7.51
N ASP A 293 -1.55 -17.84 8.65
CA ASP A 293 -2.31 -16.61 8.83
C ASP A 293 -1.60 -15.74 9.87
N ALA A 294 -1.12 -14.58 9.45
CA ALA A 294 -0.35 -13.66 10.28
C ALA A 294 -1.13 -12.36 10.52
N LEU A 295 -1.18 -11.91 11.77
CA LEU A 295 -1.83 -10.67 12.19
C LEU A 295 -1.06 -10.01 13.33
N VAL A 296 -1.25 -8.70 13.50
CA VAL A 296 -0.75 -7.98 14.69
C VAL A 296 -1.92 -7.54 15.54
N ALA A 297 -1.89 -7.95 16.81
CA ALA A 297 -2.87 -7.58 17.82
C ALA A 297 -2.18 -7.39 19.19
N GLY A 298 -2.61 -6.40 19.96
CA GLY A 298 -1.95 -6.01 21.21
C GLY A 298 -0.49 -5.62 21.04
N GLY A 299 -0.10 -5.12 19.86
CA GLY A 299 1.30 -4.84 19.52
C GLY A 299 2.19 -6.07 19.28
N GLU A 300 1.64 -7.30 19.33
CA GLU A 300 2.36 -8.55 19.10
C GLU A 300 1.98 -9.18 17.76
N LEU A 301 2.97 -9.69 17.01
CA LEU A 301 2.73 -10.50 15.82
C LEU A 301 2.32 -11.91 16.25
N GLN A 302 1.14 -12.34 15.83
CA GLN A 302 0.69 -13.72 15.95
C GLN A 302 0.64 -14.38 14.56
N ILE A 303 1.19 -15.58 14.44
CA ILE A 303 1.16 -16.39 13.23
C ILE A 303 0.57 -17.77 13.56
N ASN A 304 -0.56 -18.10 12.94
CA ASN A 304 -1.19 -19.40 13.07
C ASN A 304 -0.78 -20.30 11.91
N TRP A 305 -0.12 -21.41 12.23
CA TRP A 305 0.28 -22.46 11.30
C TRP A 305 -0.77 -23.56 11.34
N ARG A 306 -1.72 -23.52 10.40
CA ARG A 306 -2.75 -24.55 10.26
C ARG A 306 -2.25 -25.62 9.29
N TYR A 307 -2.19 -26.85 9.74
CA TYR A 307 -1.64 -27.95 8.96
C TYR A 307 -2.51 -29.19 9.04
N ARG A 308 -2.38 -30.07 8.04
CA ARG A 308 -3.18 -31.29 7.94
C ARG A 308 -2.33 -32.53 8.20
N THR A 309 -2.81 -33.38 9.10
CA THR A 309 -2.32 -34.74 9.27
C THR A 309 -3.02 -35.68 8.27
N PRO A 310 -2.35 -36.74 7.77
CA PRO A 310 -0.99 -37.16 8.10
C PRO A 310 0.11 -36.49 7.23
N HIS A 311 -0.23 -35.54 6.35
CA HIS A 311 0.74 -34.93 5.43
C HIS A 311 1.88 -34.19 6.16
N LEU A 312 1.54 -33.46 7.23
CA LEU A 312 2.49 -32.83 8.14
C LEU A 312 2.17 -33.24 9.57
N THR A 313 3.20 -33.57 10.33
CA THR A 313 3.12 -33.93 11.75
C THR A 313 3.45 -32.75 12.64
N GLN A 314 3.00 -32.80 13.90
CA GLN A 314 3.31 -31.76 14.87
C GLN A 314 4.82 -31.49 15.01
N PRO A 315 5.70 -32.50 15.15
CA PRO A 315 7.15 -32.25 15.24
C PRO A 315 7.72 -31.58 13.98
N GLU A 316 7.24 -31.94 12.78
CA GLU A 316 7.69 -31.29 11.54
C GLU A 316 7.31 -29.80 11.50
N ILE A 317 6.11 -29.46 11.97
CA ILE A 317 5.63 -28.07 12.04
C ILE A 317 6.36 -27.28 13.11
N GLU A 318 6.63 -27.85 14.28
CA GLU A 318 7.42 -27.19 15.32
C GLU A 318 8.83 -26.85 14.83
N VAL A 319 9.46 -27.76 14.09
CA VAL A 319 10.75 -27.49 13.43
C VAL A 319 10.64 -26.38 12.39
N CYS A 320 9.58 -26.39 11.56
CA CYS A 320 9.36 -25.32 10.58
C CYS A 320 9.10 -23.96 11.25
N ALA A 321 8.28 -23.90 12.30
CA ALA A 321 7.97 -22.68 13.03
C ALA A 321 9.21 -22.13 13.74
N ALA A 322 10.05 -22.99 14.33
CA ALA A 322 11.32 -22.60 14.93
C ALA A 322 12.30 -22.06 13.87
N GLY A 323 12.43 -22.73 12.72
CA GLY A 323 13.24 -22.27 11.60
C GLY A 323 12.77 -20.94 11.02
N PHE A 324 11.45 -20.77 10.89
CA PHE A 324 10.83 -19.51 10.48
C PHE A 324 11.15 -18.39 11.45
N ARG A 325 10.99 -18.63 12.76
CA ARG A 325 11.33 -17.65 13.80
C ARG A 325 12.79 -17.23 13.69
N HIS A 326 13.69 -18.19 13.54
CA HIS A 326 15.12 -17.94 13.40
C HIS A 326 15.43 -17.07 12.17
N ASN A 327 14.92 -17.47 10.99
CA ASN A 327 15.13 -16.74 9.74
C ASN A 327 14.54 -15.32 9.80
N LEU A 328 13.35 -15.16 10.37
CA LEU A 328 12.69 -13.85 10.51
C LEU A 328 13.46 -12.91 11.44
N LEU A 329 13.94 -13.41 12.58
CA LEU A 329 14.76 -12.62 13.50
C LEU A 329 16.08 -12.20 12.85
N ALA A 330 16.74 -13.11 12.12
CA ALA A 330 17.95 -12.80 11.38
C ALA A 330 17.70 -11.74 10.28
N MET A 331 16.54 -11.80 9.60
CA MET A 331 16.13 -10.78 8.63
C MET A 331 15.95 -9.41 9.29
N ILE A 332 15.18 -9.33 10.39
CA ILE A 332 14.96 -8.10 11.15
C ILE A 332 16.28 -7.51 11.66
N GLU A 333 17.21 -8.36 12.13
CA GLU A 333 18.51 -7.91 12.57
C GLU A 333 19.37 -7.41 11.40
N SER A 334 19.36 -8.10 10.26
CA SER A 334 20.13 -7.70 9.07
C SER A 334 19.67 -6.37 8.47
N THR A 335 18.37 -6.08 8.51
CA THR A 335 17.80 -4.78 8.11
C THR A 335 18.16 -3.70 9.12
N GLY A 336 18.30 -4.03 10.40
CA GLY A 336 18.83 -3.16 11.46
C GLY A 336 20.33 -2.86 11.32
N ALA A 337 21.15 -3.87 11.05
CA ALA A 337 22.61 -3.77 10.98
C ALA A 337 23.11 -3.11 9.69
N SER A 338 22.39 -3.29 8.58
CA SER A 338 22.68 -2.58 7.31
C SER A 338 22.64 -1.06 7.46
N ALA A 339 21.84 -0.54 8.41
CA ALA A 339 21.80 0.88 8.73
C ALA A 339 23.06 1.41 9.46
N GLN A 340 23.85 0.53 10.09
CA GLN A 340 25.10 0.90 10.80
C GLN A 340 26.36 0.74 9.95
N ARG A 341 26.32 -0.03 8.85
CA ARG A 341 27.49 -0.31 7.98
C ARG A 341 27.57 0.52 6.70
N ALA A 342 26.51 1.22 6.29
CA ALA A 342 26.48 1.93 5.01
C ALA A 342 27.08 3.36 5.11
N ALA A 343 28.38 3.48 4.82
CA ALA A 343 28.94 4.67 4.15
C ALA A 343 28.52 4.64 2.66
N PRO A 344 28.39 5.78 1.96
CA PRO A 344 27.49 5.92 0.82
C PRO A 344 28.05 5.19 -0.41
N ALA A 345 27.53 3.99 -0.67
CA ALA A 345 27.67 3.34 -1.97
C ALA A 345 26.50 3.75 -2.87
N GLU A 346 26.83 4.24 -4.06
CA GLU A 346 25.88 4.61 -5.12
C GLU A 346 24.95 3.42 -5.46
N PRO A 347 23.62 3.61 -5.46
CA PRO A 347 22.71 2.61 -5.97
C PRO A 347 22.31 2.94 -7.40
N HIS A 348 22.85 2.17 -8.35
CA HIS A 348 22.13 1.85 -9.58
C HIS A 348 20.81 1.16 -9.21
N LEU A 349 19.70 1.52 -9.88
CA LEU A 349 18.67 0.62 -10.43
C LEU A 349 17.36 1.37 -10.73
N PHE A 350 17.17 1.75 -11.99
CA PHE A 350 15.86 1.84 -12.60
C PHE A 350 15.33 0.42 -12.86
N SER A 351 14.14 0.09 -12.38
CA SER A 351 13.34 -0.99 -12.97
C SER A 351 11.91 -0.51 -13.20
N SER A 352 11.59 -0.24 -14.46
CA SER A 352 10.28 -0.43 -15.13
C SER A 352 9.10 -0.74 -14.20
N ARG A 353 8.47 0.27 -13.60
CA ARG A 353 7.29 0.10 -12.73
C ARG A 353 6.03 0.87 -13.15
N TYR A 354 6.06 1.70 -14.19
CA TYR A 354 4.89 2.50 -14.55
C TYR A 354 4.80 2.71 -16.07
N ALA A 355 4.27 1.71 -16.76
CA ALA A 355 3.63 1.92 -18.05
C ALA A 355 2.13 1.77 -17.82
N VAL A 356 1.37 2.86 -17.98
CA VAL A 356 -0.10 2.85 -17.99
C VAL A 356 -0.53 3.68 -19.18
N ASP A 357 -1.40 3.09 -20.01
CA ASP A 357 -2.07 3.75 -21.12
C ASP A 357 -3.07 4.81 -20.63
N VAL A 358 -3.18 5.86 -21.42
CA VAL A 358 -3.85 7.14 -21.15
C VAL A 358 -5.32 7.06 -21.57
N ASP A 359 -6.27 7.53 -20.74
CA ASP A 359 -7.51 8.27 -21.12
C ASP A 359 -8.63 8.19 -20.03
N ASP A 360 -8.66 9.10 -19.04
CA ASP A 360 -9.86 9.73 -18.40
C ASP A 360 -9.43 10.53 -17.13
N GLU A 361 -9.54 11.86 -17.15
CA GLU A 361 -9.07 12.73 -16.06
C GLU A 361 -9.94 12.69 -14.79
N SER A 362 -11.19 12.23 -14.88
CA SER A 362 -12.20 12.34 -13.81
C SER A 362 -12.08 11.25 -12.74
N GLY A 363 -11.88 10.00 -13.17
CA GLY A 363 -11.70 8.83 -12.29
C GLY A 363 -10.38 8.89 -11.52
N ILE A 364 -9.33 9.43 -12.15
CA ILE A 364 -8.00 9.61 -11.57
C ILE A 364 -8.04 10.39 -10.24
N TRP A 365 -8.96 11.35 -10.07
CA TRP A 365 -9.09 12.16 -8.86
C TRP A 365 -9.64 11.38 -7.66
N VAL A 366 -10.59 10.48 -7.89
CA VAL A 366 -11.21 9.64 -6.86
C VAL A 366 -10.26 8.53 -6.42
N GLN A 367 -9.58 7.89 -7.38
CA GLN A 367 -8.56 6.87 -7.13
C GLN A 367 -7.35 7.44 -6.36
N ARG A 368 -6.94 8.68 -6.69
CA ARG A 368 -5.92 9.42 -5.93
C ARG A 368 -6.32 9.68 -4.50
N PHE A 369 -7.50 10.25 -4.28
CA PHE A 369 -7.97 10.56 -2.94
C PHE A 369 -8.06 9.30 -2.06
N ASN A 370 -8.42 8.14 -2.64
CA ASN A 370 -8.40 6.84 -1.97
C ASN A 370 -6.99 6.40 -1.55
N ALA A 371 -5.97 6.58 -2.40
CA ALA A 371 -4.58 6.31 -2.05
C ALA A 371 -4.06 7.27 -0.96
N GLU A 372 -4.45 8.55 -1.02
CA GLU A 372 -4.03 9.59 -0.07
C GLU A 372 -4.74 9.49 1.30
N SER A 373 -5.97 8.98 1.35
CA SER A 373 -6.74 8.77 2.59
C SER A 373 -6.38 7.45 3.29
N ALA A 374 -5.95 6.45 2.53
CA ALA A 374 -5.45 5.17 3.05
C ALA A 374 -4.02 5.30 3.61
N VAL A 375 -3.24 6.24 3.09
CA VAL A 375 -2.05 6.77 3.77
C VAL A 375 -2.55 7.66 4.88
N ASN A 376 -2.93 7.03 5.99
CA ASN A 376 -3.00 7.69 7.27
C ASN A 376 -1.62 8.37 7.45
N VAL A 377 -1.54 9.68 7.23
CA VAL A 377 -0.55 10.52 7.90
C VAL A 377 -0.99 10.55 9.37
N THR A 378 -0.99 9.39 10.01
CA THR A 378 -1.03 9.23 11.45
C THR A 378 0.27 9.79 11.96
N GLN A 379 0.20 11.08 12.27
CA GLN A 379 1.14 11.86 13.07
C GLN A 379 2.63 11.85 12.61
N PRO A 380 3.26 13.03 12.50
CA PRO A 380 4.67 13.11 12.17
C PRO A 380 5.52 12.37 13.21
N LEU A 381 6.64 11.79 12.74
CA LEU A 381 7.77 11.39 13.57
C LEU A 381 8.05 12.49 14.60
N ARG A 382 7.67 12.22 15.86
CA ARG A 382 7.90 13.12 16.98
C ARG A 382 9.38 13.07 17.35
N ALA A 383 10.08 14.13 17.00
CA ALA A 383 11.30 14.55 17.69
C ALA A 383 11.11 16.03 18.08
N ASP A 384 10.67 16.25 19.31
CA ASP A 384 11.01 17.39 20.16
C ASP A 384 10.59 18.83 19.77
N GLY A 385 9.56 19.02 18.92
CA GLY A 385 8.93 20.34 18.71
C GLY A 385 7.68 20.29 17.83
N ARG A 386 6.60 21.00 18.18
CA ARG A 386 5.38 21.07 17.37
C ARG A 386 5.67 21.80 16.05
N LEU A 387 5.51 21.13 14.90
CA LEU A 387 5.49 21.79 13.60
C LEU A 387 4.26 22.72 13.49
N PRO A 388 4.34 23.85 12.76
CA PRO A 388 3.20 24.72 12.50
C PRO A 388 2.08 23.98 11.77
N VAL A 389 0.82 24.41 11.97
CA VAL A 389 -0.39 23.67 11.55
C VAL A 389 -0.30 23.01 10.18
N GLY A 390 -0.39 23.62 9.02
CA GLY A 390 -0.32 22.90 7.73
C GLY A 390 1.02 22.25 7.36
N LEU A 391 2.04 22.15 8.24
CA LEU A 391 3.39 21.70 7.87
C LEU A 391 3.67 20.27 8.34
N LEU A 392 3.90 19.36 7.38
CA LEU A 392 4.13 17.94 7.60
C LEU A 392 5.56 17.56 7.22
N ALA A 393 6.23 16.72 8.01
CA ALA A 393 7.48 16.08 7.60
C ALA A 393 7.17 14.73 6.96
N LEU A 394 7.58 14.55 5.71
CA LEU A 394 7.26 13.35 4.91
C LEU A 394 8.36 12.28 4.94
N ASN A 395 9.55 12.61 5.43
CA ASN A 395 10.64 11.67 5.66
C ASN A 395 11.46 12.07 6.90
N SER A 396 12.63 11.45 7.10
CA SER A 396 13.47 11.68 8.28
C SER A 396 13.89 13.14 8.47
N LEU A 397 13.78 13.65 9.69
CA LEU A 397 14.22 14.99 10.11
C LEU A 397 15.75 15.15 10.23
N ARG A 398 16.53 14.10 9.96
CA ARG A 398 17.99 14.06 10.20
C ARG A 398 18.83 14.31 8.95
N ALA A 399 18.22 14.58 7.81
CA ALA A 399 18.97 14.81 6.58
C ALA A 399 19.59 16.22 6.56
N PRO A 400 20.75 16.41 5.90
CA PRO A 400 21.45 17.70 5.89
C PRO A 400 20.75 18.75 5.03
N GLY A 401 20.09 18.34 3.94
CA GLY A 401 19.26 19.21 3.11
C GLY A 401 17.86 19.39 3.67
N ARG A 402 17.17 20.47 3.29
CA ARG A 402 15.74 20.68 3.53
C ARG A 402 15.08 21.06 2.22
N LEU A 403 13.92 20.46 1.92
CA LEU A 403 13.08 20.78 0.78
C LEU A 403 11.66 21.04 1.29
N PHE A 404 11.07 22.17 0.87
CA PHE A 404 9.69 22.51 1.19
C PHE A 404 8.81 22.31 -0.04
N CYS A 405 7.89 21.36 0.04
CA CYS A 405 6.96 20.98 -1.02
C CYS A 405 5.58 21.62 -0.79
N ILE A 406 5.00 22.27 -1.80
CA ILE A 406 3.74 23.00 -1.66
C ILE A 406 2.62 22.22 -2.33
N HIS A 407 1.50 22.02 -1.64
CA HIS A 407 0.37 21.25 -2.15
C HIS A 407 -0.15 21.75 -3.53
N PRO A 408 -0.71 20.86 -4.38
CA PRO A 408 -1.54 21.18 -5.54
C PRO A 408 -2.91 21.78 -5.15
N GLY A 409 -3.77 22.11 -6.13
CA GLY A 409 -4.99 22.91 -5.91
C GLY A 409 -5.95 22.37 -4.86
N TYR A 410 -6.05 21.05 -4.74
CA TYR A 410 -6.93 20.37 -3.78
C TYR A 410 -6.37 20.30 -2.34
N GLY A 411 -5.13 20.74 -2.11
CA GLY A 411 -4.63 21.02 -0.77
C GLY A 411 -3.92 19.89 -0.02
N LEU A 412 -3.93 18.65 -0.51
CA LEU A 412 -3.25 17.51 0.12
C LEU A 412 -1.83 17.31 -0.43
N VAL A 413 -0.98 16.57 0.29
CA VAL A 413 0.47 16.50 0.01
C VAL A 413 1.00 15.10 -0.27
N ALA A 414 0.14 14.09 -0.31
CA ALA A 414 0.57 12.70 -0.37
C ALA A 414 1.32 12.33 -1.66
N GLU A 415 1.10 13.04 -2.78
CA GLU A 415 1.91 12.88 -4.01
C GLU A 415 3.40 13.20 -3.81
N TYR A 416 3.78 13.95 -2.76
CA TYR A 416 5.18 14.18 -2.41
C TYR A 416 5.82 13.03 -1.63
N SER A 417 5.07 12.00 -1.22
CA SER A 417 5.62 10.82 -0.52
C SER A 417 6.67 10.09 -1.36
N TYR A 418 6.43 9.90 -2.66
CA TYR A 418 7.39 9.31 -3.59
C TYR A 418 8.70 10.10 -3.66
N LEU A 419 8.60 11.43 -3.68
CA LEU A 419 9.75 12.32 -3.66
C LEU A 419 10.48 12.27 -2.31
N ALA A 420 9.74 12.23 -1.21
CA ALA A 420 10.28 12.13 0.14
C ALA A 420 11.05 10.82 0.36
N GLU A 421 10.53 9.71 -0.17
CA GLU A 421 11.21 8.42 -0.21
C GLU A 421 12.51 8.52 -1.00
N ALA A 422 12.47 9.07 -2.22
CA ALA A 422 13.65 9.20 -3.06
C ALA A 422 14.73 10.14 -2.47
N LEU A 423 14.35 11.12 -1.65
CA LEU A 423 15.26 12.03 -0.97
C LEU A 423 15.61 11.62 0.47
N ASN A 424 15.18 10.44 0.92
CA ASN A 424 15.44 9.99 2.29
C ASN A 424 16.96 9.89 2.56
N GLY A 425 17.40 10.47 3.68
CA GLY A 425 18.83 10.62 4.01
C GLY A 425 19.59 11.67 3.17
N VAL A 426 18.97 12.24 2.13
CA VAL A 426 19.53 13.30 1.28
C VAL A 426 19.05 14.68 1.73
N ALA A 427 17.74 14.86 1.79
CA ALA A 427 17.07 16.07 2.26
C ALA A 427 15.80 15.72 3.05
N THR A 428 15.53 16.47 4.11
CA THR A 428 14.27 16.40 4.84
C THR A 428 13.21 17.10 4.00
N VAL A 429 12.18 16.35 3.62
CA VAL A 429 11.05 16.86 2.84
C VAL A 429 9.95 17.28 3.80
N TYR A 430 9.73 18.58 3.89
CA TYR A 430 8.57 19.17 4.53
C TYR A 430 7.53 19.47 3.47
N ALA A 431 6.29 19.07 3.68
CA ALA A 431 5.19 19.43 2.79
C ALA A 431 4.16 20.31 3.49
N ILE A 432 3.73 21.37 2.80
CA ILE A 432 2.68 22.26 3.27
C ILE A 432 1.36 21.74 2.74
N GLN A 433 0.55 21.18 3.64
CA GLN A 433 -0.85 20.83 3.43
C GLN A 433 -1.72 22.06 3.71
N SER A 434 -2.83 22.21 2.97
CA SER A 434 -3.74 23.33 3.17
C SER A 434 -4.25 23.34 4.62
N PRO A 435 -4.10 24.47 5.35
CA PRO A 435 -4.58 24.59 6.73
C PRO A 435 -6.08 24.36 6.86
N MET A 436 -6.86 24.48 5.78
CA MET A 436 -8.29 24.17 5.74
C MET A 436 -8.62 22.73 6.16
N PHE A 437 -7.67 21.79 6.05
CA PHE A 437 -7.81 20.42 6.55
C PHE A 437 -7.66 20.27 8.07
N SER A 438 -7.07 21.25 8.74
CA SER A 438 -6.94 21.30 10.20
C SER A 438 -7.91 22.30 10.84
N ASP A 439 -8.25 23.35 10.11
CA ASP A 439 -9.20 24.39 10.48
C ASP A 439 -9.96 24.84 9.23
N SER A 440 -11.18 24.31 9.06
CA SER A 440 -12.02 24.59 7.88
C SER A 440 -12.47 26.05 7.77
N THR A 441 -12.24 26.86 8.81
CA THR A 441 -12.52 28.30 8.83
C THR A 441 -11.32 29.14 8.41
N TRP A 442 -10.13 28.52 8.28
CA TRP A 442 -8.93 29.21 7.82
C TRP A 442 -9.09 29.66 6.38
N LEU A 443 -9.04 30.97 6.16
CA LEU A 443 -9.09 31.61 4.84
C LEU A 443 -8.16 32.82 4.85
N VAL A 444 -7.52 33.09 3.72
CA VAL A 444 -6.73 34.30 3.48
C VAL A 444 -7.33 35.09 2.32
N GLY A 445 -7.21 36.41 2.40
CA GLY A 445 -7.87 37.32 1.46
C GLY A 445 -7.19 37.50 0.10
N SER A 446 -5.98 36.95 -0.10
CA SER A 446 -5.28 37.06 -1.39
C SER A 446 -4.25 35.94 -1.56
N PHE A 447 -3.80 35.74 -2.81
CA PHE A 447 -2.75 34.77 -3.12
C PHE A 447 -1.40 35.15 -2.47
N GLU A 448 -1.09 36.44 -2.35
CA GLU A 448 0.09 36.94 -1.67
C GLU A 448 0.01 36.71 -0.16
N ALA A 449 -1.20 36.78 0.43
CA ALA A 449 -1.41 36.43 1.82
C ALA A 449 -1.21 34.93 2.05
N LEU A 450 -1.62 34.06 1.11
CA LEU A 450 -1.35 32.62 1.15
C LEU A 450 0.16 32.34 1.14
N ALA A 451 0.89 32.96 0.21
CA ALA A 451 2.34 32.82 0.15
C ALA A 451 3.04 33.30 1.43
N ARG A 452 2.58 34.41 2.02
CA ARG A 452 3.14 34.95 3.28
C ARG A 452 2.91 34.00 4.45
N ASP A 453 1.70 33.47 4.62
CA ASP A 453 1.39 32.48 5.67
C ASP A 453 2.28 31.23 5.52
N TYR A 454 2.49 30.76 4.29
CA TYR A 454 3.34 29.60 4.05
C TYR A 454 4.82 29.89 4.31
N VAL A 455 5.29 31.09 4.00
CA VAL A 455 6.64 31.56 4.38
C VAL A 455 6.80 31.57 5.90
N GLU A 456 5.84 32.08 6.67
CA GLU A 456 5.90 32.08 8.13
C GLU A 456 6.02 30.66 8.70
N ARG A 457 5.29 29.69 8.15
CA ARG A 457 5.37 28.28 8.56
C ARG A 457 6.74 27.67 8.32
N ILE A 458 7.31 27.85 7.13
CA ILE A 458 8.64 27.28 6.84
C ILE A 458 9.73 27.99 7.64
N ARG A 459 9.55 29.28 7.97
CA ARG A 459 10.49 30.05 8.82
C ARG A 459 10.49 29.59 10.28
N ALA A 460 9.37 29.08 10.78
CA ALA A 460 9.34 28.46 12.11
C ALA A 460 10.22 27.20 12.20
N VAL A 461 10.50 26.54 11.08
CA VAL A 461 11.39 25.36 11.00
C VAL A 461 12.80 25.72 10.55
N GLN A 462 12.92 26.65 9.61
CA GLN A 462 14.17 27.13 9.05
C GLN A 462 14.14 28.67 9.04
N PRO A 463 14.64 29.36 10.09
CA PRO A 463 14.52 30.81 10.23
C PRO A 463 15.18 31.65 9.13
N HIS A 464 16.25 31.10 8.52
CA HIS A 464 17.05 31.73 7.48
C HIS A 464 17.35 30.78 6.32
N GLY A 465 17.57 31.34 5.14
CA GLY A 465 17.95 30.62 3.93
C GLY A 465 19.32 29.94 4.01
N PRO A 466 19.71 29.20 2.97
CA PRO A 466 19.02 29.11 1.68
C PRO A 466 17.75 28.24 1.72
N TYR A 467 16.65 28.74 1.15
CA TYR A 467 15.39 28.02 0.99
C TYR A 467 15.32 27.28 -0.34
N ARG A 468 14.68 26.12 -0.29
CA ARG A 468 14.47 25.23 -1.45
C ARG A 468 13.00 24.90 -1.50
N LEU A 469 12.35 25.38 -2.54
CA LEU A 469 10.91 25.28 -2.71
C LEU A 469 10.61 24.38 -3.90
N LEU A 470 9.63 23.50 -3.78
CA LEU A 470 9.11 22.72 -4.89
C LEU A 470 7.60 22.74 -4.86
N GLY A 471 6.99 23.02 -6.00
CA GLY A 471 5.54 23.00 -6.13
C GLY A 471 5.11 22.31 -7.41
N TRP A 472 4.05 21.51 -7.31
CA TRP A 472 3.39 20.86 -8.43
C TRP A 472 2.02 21.48 -8.67
N SER A 473 1.65 21.64 -9.94
CA SER A 473 0.36 22.23 -10.33
C SER A 473 0.17 23.61 -9.68
N PHE A 474 -0.95 23.87 -9.00
CA PHE A 474 -1.16 25.09 -8.18
C PHE A 474 0.05 25.45 -7.29
N GLY A 475 0.65 24.45 -6.63
CA GLY A 475 1.72 24.65 -5.67
C GLY A 475 2.97 25.28 -6.28
N GLY A 476 3.23 25.10 -7.58
CA GLY A 476 4.38 25.73 -8.25
C GLY A 476 4.25 27.24 -8.35
N ARG A 477 3.03 27.76 -8.57
CA ARG A 477 2.76 29.21 -8.54
C ARG A 477 2.96 29.77 -7.13
N VAL A 478 2.50 29.03 -6.12
CA VAL A 478 2.69 29.40 -4.71
C VAL A 478 4.17 29.40 -4.35
N ALA A 479 4.95 28.40 -4.81
CA ALA A 479 6.40 28.33 -4.59
C ALA A 479 7.13 29.57 -5.13
N VAL A 480 6.75 30.06 -6.32
CA VAL A 480 7.31 31.29 -6.90
C VAL A 480 6.91 32.54 -6.09
N ALA A 481 5.66 32.63 -5.65
CA ALA A 481 5.23 33.74 -4.78
C ALA A 481 5.89 33.72 -3.40
N MET A 482 6.10 32.53 -2.83
CA MET A 482 6.88 32.34 -1.60
C MET A 482 8.33 32.76 -1.80
N ALA A 483 8.96 32.40 -2.92
CA ALA A 483 10.31 32.83 -3.24
C ALA A 483 10.42 34.35 -3.34
N ALA A 484 9.47 35.03 -4.01
CA ALA A 484 9.43 36.49 -4.06
C ALA A 484 9.29 37.12 -2.65
N CYS A 485 8.47 36.52 -1.79
CA CYS A 485 8.29 36.96 -0.41
C CYS A 485 9.58 36.83 0.41
N LEU A 486 10.30 35.72 0.26
CA LEU A 486 11.59 35.46 0.92
C LEU A 486 12.67 36.43 0.42
N GLU A 487 12.79 36.63 -0.89
CA GLU A 487 13.76 37.56 -1.49
C GLU A 487 13.52 39.00 -1.06
N ALA A 488 12.26 39.44 -1.02
CA ALA A 488 11.90 40.76 -0.50
C ALA A 488 12.25 40.94 0.98
N GLN A 489 12.35 39.84 1.74
CA GLN A 489 12.81 39.82 3.13
C GLN A 489 14.34 39.67 3.26
N GLY A 490 15.08 39.67 2.15
CA GLY A 490 16.54 39.53 2.13
C GLY A 490 17.04 38.09 2.29
N GLU A 491 16.15 37.10 2.22
CA GLU A 491 16.51 35.69 2.33
C GLU A 491 16.95 35.11 0.98
N THR A 492 17.86 34.13 1.02
CA THR A 492 18.32 33.44 -0.19
C THR A 492 17.42 32.26 -0.53
N VAL A 493 17.05 32.11 -1.81
CA VAL A 493 16.36 30.93 -2.35
C VAL A 493 17.24 30.34 -3.46
N ASP A 494 17.76 29.12 -3.25
CA ASP A 494 18.74 28.49 -4.15
C ASP A 494 18.12 27.43 -5.09
N LEU A 495 16.83 27.11 -4.90
CA LEU A 495 16.05 26.23 -5.76
C LEU A 495 14.55 26.59 -5.73
N VAL A 496 13.97 26.83 -6.90
CA VAL A 496 12.52 26.77 -7.14
C VAL A 496 12.23 25.69 -8.18
N GLY A 497 11.72 24.56 -7.71
CA GLY A 497 11.32 23.42 -8.53
C GLY A 497 9.84 23.47 -8.91
N LEU A 498 9.52 23.30 -10.19
CA LEU A 498 8.15 23.36 -10.70
C LEU A 498 7.79 22.03 -11.37
N GLY A 499 6.86 21.29 -10.78
CA GLY A 499 6.26 20.10 -11.38
C GLY A 499 5.08 20.49 -12.26
N ASP A 500 5.20 20.34 -13.56
CA ASP A 500 4.20 20.62 -14.61
C ASP A 500 3.24 21.78 -14.30
N THR A 501 3.81 22.89 -13.85
CA THR A 501 3.09 24.06 -13.35
C THR A 501 2.88 25.05 -14.49
N ALA A 502 1.64 25.48 -14.71
CA ALA A 502 1.34 26.53 -15.68
C ALA A 502 1.64 27.93 -15.11
N SER A 503 2.41 28.73 -15.85
CA SER A 503 2.58 30.17 -15.59
C SER A 503 1.32 30.94 -15.98
N HIS A 504 0.53 30.43 -16.92
CA HIS A 504 -0.77 30.97 -17.27
C HIS A 504 -1.72 29.84 -17.65
N PHE A 505 -2.97 29.94 -17.22
CA PHE A 505 -4.04 29.13 -17.78
C PHE A 505 -5.36 29.90 -17.74
N SER A 506 -6.20 29.67 -18.74
CA SER A 506 -7.50 30.32 -18.82
C SER A 506 -8.47 29.67 -17.86
N LEU A 507 -9.03 30.48 -16.97
CA LEU A 507 -10.08 30.05 -16.08
C LEU A 507 -11.43 30.15 -16.80
N PRO A 508 -12.35 29.18 -16.62
CA PRO A 508 -13.69 29.29 -17.16
C PRO A 508 -14.38 30.58 -16.66
N PRO A 509 -15.26 31.19 -17.49
CA PRO A 509 -15.96 32.42 -17.11
C PRO A 509 -16.66 32.22 -15.76
N SER A 510 -16.60 33.24 -14.90
CA SER A 510 -17.31 33.20 -13.62
C SER A 510 -18.79 32.98 -13.89
N SER A 511 -19.39 31.91 -13.37
CA SER A 511 -20.80 31.95 -13.06
C SER A 511 -20.99 33.13 -12.11
N GLU A 512 -21.75 34.14 -12.51
CA GLU A 512 -22.12 35.26 -11.64
C GLU A 512 -22.83 34.70 -10.40
N GLY A 513 -22.05 34.58 -9.35
CA GLY A 513 -22.42 34.00 -8.09
C GLY A 513 -21.13 33.94 -7.31
N ARG A 514 -20.93 34.89 -6.38
CA ARG A 514 -20.07 34.63 -5.22
C ARG A 514 -20.40 33.21 -4.80
N ALA A 515 -19.41 32.31 -4.76
CA ALA A 515 -19.61 31.00 -4.16
C ALA A 515 -20.24 31.28 -2.79
N ASP A 516 -21.52 30.97 -2.68
CA ASP A 516 -22.31 31.37 -1.54
C ASP A 516 -21.73 30.56 -0.38
N HIS A 517 -20.95 31.21 0.48
CA HIS A 517 -20.38 30.59 1.67
C HIS A 517 -21.49 30.14 2.65
N SER A 518 -22.77 30.29 2.29
CA SER A 518 -23.97 29.89 3.02
C SER A 518 -24.67 28.61 2.56
N GLU A 519 -24.16 27.85 1.57
CA GLU A 519 -24.53 26.41 1.45
C GLU A 519 -23.74 25.54 2.47
N ALA A 520 -23.16 26.17 3.48
CA ALA A 520 -22.40 25.56 4.58
C ALA A 520 -23.26 24.97 5.71
N ASP A 521 -24.58 25.16 5.72
CA ASP A 521 -25.44 24.73 6.84
C ASP A 521 -26.15 23.37 6.63
N SER A 522 -25.52 22.44 5.89
CA SER A 522 -25.90 21.03 5.96
C SER A 522 -24.69 20.10 6.08
N GLU A 523 -23.72 20.46 6.92
CA GLU A 523 -22.83 19.46 7.51
C GLU A 523 -23.67 18.56 8.44
N SER A 524 -24.34 17.55 7.87
CA SER A 524 -24.84 16.47 8.70
C SER A 524 -23.64 15.68 9.21
N ALA A 525 -23.59 15.43 10.51
CA ALA A 525 -22.58 14.57 11.14
C ALA A 525 -22.55 13.14 10.52
N ASP A 526 -23.56 12.78 9.74
CA ASP A 526 -23.76 11.49 9.08
C ASP A 526 -23.07 11.34 7.71
N MET A 527 -22.44 12.37 7.15
CA MET A 527 -21.70 12.23 5.87
C MET A 527 -20.42 11.38 6.06
N PRO A 528 -20.09 10.39 5.20
CA PRO A 528 -18.86 9.61 5.33
C PRO A 528 -17.61 10.48 5.38
N ALA A 529 -16.59 10.06 6.15
CA ALA A 529 -15.34 10.80 6.30
C ALA A 529 -14.66 11.10 4.95
N PHE A 530 -14.68 10.15 4.01
CA PHE A 530 -14.24 10.34 2.62
C PHE A 530 -15.00 11.46 1.93
N SER A 531 -16.34 11.43 1.97
CA SER A 531 -17.16 12.45 1.32
C SER A 531 -16.98 13.83 1.94
N ARG A 532 -16.73 13.92 3.25
CA ARG A 532 -16.38 15.18 3.92
C ARG A 532 -15.02 15.69 3.46
N ALA A 533 -14.02 14.81 3.40
CA ALA A 533 -12.66 15.19 3.07
C ALA A 533 -12.49 15.46 1.55
N LEU A 534 -13.22 14.76 0.67
CA LEU A 534 -13.32 15.06 -0.76
C LEU A 534 -14.07 16.38 -1.01
N ARG A 535 -15.19 16.62 -0.33
CA ARG A 535 -15.89 17.93 -0.41
C ARG A 535 -15.02 19.06 0.10
N LEU A 536 -14.26 18.82 1.16
CA LEU A 536 -13.28 19.78 1.66
C LEU A 536 -12.17 20.02 0.62
N ALA A 537 -11.62 18.98 0.01
CA ALA A 537 -10.63 19.11 -1.06
C ALA A 537 -11.18 19.89 -2.27
N MET A 538 -12.43 19.66 -2.68
CA MET A 538 -13.10 20.44 -3.74
C MET A 538 -13.33 21.90 -3.33
N ARG A 539 -13.72 22.17 -2.07
CA ARG A 539 -13.84 23.53 -1.53
C ARG A 539 -12.49 24.24 -1.51
N VAL A 540 -11.44 23.53 -1.11
CA VAL A 540 -10.05 24.03 -1.10
C VAL A 540 -9.60 24.36 -2.52
N ASP A 541 -9.89 23.50 -3.49
CA ASP A 541 -9.56 23.73 -4.90
C ASP A 541 -10.31 24.95 -5.47
N ALA A 542 -11.62 25.05 -5.24
CA ALA A 542 -12.42 26.20 -5.65
C ALA A 542 -11.91 27.51 -5.02
N TYR A 543 -11.56 27.47 -3.73
CA TYR A 543 -10.96 28.58 -3.01
C TYR A 543 -9.61 29.00 -3.62
N HIS A 544 -8.72 28.05 -3.90
CA HIS A 544 -7.44 28.33 -4.54
C HIS A 544 -7.59 28.89 -5.95
N VAL A 545 -8.54 28.38 -6.74
CA VAL A 545 -8.88 28.93 -8.05
C VAL A 545 -9.36 30.38 -7.94
N ALA A 546 -10.15 30.72 -6.93
CA ALA A 546 -10.57 32.10 -6.69
C ALA A 546 -9.38 33.03 -6.42
N LEU A 547 -8.41 32.60 -5.59
CA LEU A 547 -7.20 33.38 -5.32
C LEU A 547 -6.35 33.62 -6.58
N LEU A 548 -6.34 32.69 -7.54
CA LEU A 548 -5.57 32.84 -8.77
C LEU A 548 -6.10 33.92 -9.72
N ARG A 549 -7.42 34.20 -9.69
CA ARG A 549 -8.04 35.18 -10.61
C ARG A 549 -7.47 36.58 -10.43
N GLU A 550 -7.07 36.90 -9.21
CA GLU A 550 -6.61 38.23 -8.82
C GLU A 550 -5.07 38.31 -8.72
N HIS A 551 -4.37 37.19 -8.94
CA HIS A 551 -2.92 37.10 -8.76
C HIS A 551 -2.14 37.32 -10.07
N ALA A 552 -1.19 38.25 -10.02
CA ALA A 552 -0.14 38.37 -11.03
C ALA A 552 1.15 37.71 -10.53
N LEU A 553 1.66 36.72 -11.29
CA LEU A 553 2.88 36.01 -10.93
C LEU A 553 4.07 36.97 -10.82
N PRO A 554 4.83 36.95 -9.70
CA PRO A 554 5.98 37.82 -9.55
C PRO A 554 7.14 37.36 -10.43
N ARG A 555 8.16 38.22 -10.52
CA ARG A 555 9.48 37.87 -11.06
C ARG A 555 10.46 37.75 -9.90
N ILE A 556 11.19 36.64 -9.84
CA ILE A 556 12.13 36.30 -8.75
C ILE A 556 13.58 36.32 -9.23
N VAL A 557 14.54 36.32 -8.30
CA VAL A 557 15.97 36.18 -8.59
C VAL A 557 16.42 34.72 -8.57
N ALA A 558 15.73 33.88 -7.80
CA ALA A 558 16.05 32.47 -7.60
C ALA A 558 16.00 31.66 -8.91
N PRO A 559 16.86 30.64 -9.07
CA PRO A 559 16.82 29.76 -10.23
C PRO A 559 15.51 28.95 -10.26
N ILE A 560 14.96 28.77 -11.45
CA ILE A 560 13.78 27.95 -11.69
C ILE A 560 14.17 26.70 -12.48
N THR A 561 13.81 25.53 -11.94
CA THR A 561 13.85 24.25 -12.67
C THR A 561 12.42 23.78 -12.91
N LEU A 562 12.01 23.69 -14.17
CA LEU A 562 10.71 23.19 -14.60
C LEU A 562 10.84 21.74 -15.08
N TRP A 563 10.13 20.83 -14.44
CA TRP A 563 9.84 19.51 -14.98
C TRP A 563 8.50 19.58 -15.70
N ARG A 564 8.52 19.51 -17.03
CA ARG A 564 7.32 19.57 -17.86
C ARG A 564 6.85 18.17 -18.21
N ALA A 565 5.56 17.90 -18.05
CA ALA A 565 4.99 16.62 -18.47
C ALA A 565 4.82 16.60 -20.00
N ALA A 566 5.36 15.57 -20.65
CA ALA A 566 5.28 15.41 -22.10
C ALA A 566 3.86 15.17 -22.62
N GLN A 567 2.98 14.61 -21.79
CA GLN A 567 1.59 14.30 -22.14
C GLN A 567 0.63 15.45 -21.78
N SER A 568 1.12 16.57 -21.25
CA SER A 568 0.27 17.72 -20.91
C SER A 568 0.09 18.64 -22.11
N GLU A 569 -1.16 19.01 -22.40
CA GLU A 569 -1.46 19.99 -23.44
C GLU A 569 -0.85 21.36 -23.11
N VAL A 570 -0.27 21.99 -24.13
CA VAL A 570 0.30 23.34 -24.04
C VAL A 570 -0.21 24.15 -25.22
N GLY A 571 -0.78 25.32 -24.92
CA GLY A 571 -1.47 26.17 -25.88
C GLY A 571 -1.74 27.55 -25.32
N PRO A 572 -2.48 28.42 -26.03
CA PRO A 572 -2.80 29.77 -25.54
C PRO A 572 -3.51 29.75 -24.19
N GLU A 573 -4.36 28.74 -23.97
CA GLU A 573 -5.13 28.50 -22.74
C GLU A 573 -4.32 27.89 -21.59
N ARG A 574 -3.07 27.43 -21.84
CA ARG A 574 -2.16 26.89 -20.82
C ARG A 574 -0.69 27.05 -21.26
N ARG A 575 0.01 28.00 -20.64
CA ARG A 575 1.43 28.31 -20.91
C ARG A 575 2.32 27.96 -19.72
N LEU A 576 3.58 27.61 -20.02
CA LEU A 576 4.63 27.31 -19.03
C LEU A 576 5.87 28.21 -19.23
N ASP A 577 5.66 29.46 -19.65
CA ASP A 577 6.69 30.48 -19.96
C ASP A 577 7.41 31.05 -18.73
N TRP A 578 7.87 30.16 -17.84
CA TRP A 578 8.55 30.48 -16.58
C TRP A 578 9.91 31.15 -16.74
N ALA A 579 10.54 31.08 -17.91
CA ALA A 579 11.80 31.76 -18.20
C ALA A 579 11.72 33.29 -17.96
N HIS A 580 10.55 33.90 -18.18
CA HIS A 580 10.34 35.34 -17.95
C HIS A 580 10.14 35.71 -16.47
N HIS A 581 9.86 34.71 -15.62
CA HIS A 581 9.56 34.87 -14.21
C HIS A 581 10.79 34.73 -13.30
N THR A 582 11.98 34.51 -13.85
CA THR A 582 13.23 34.50 -13.09
C THR A 582 14.30 35.40 -13.72
N ALA A 583 15.16 35.99 -12.89
CA ALA A 583 16.43 36.59 -13.29
C ALA A 583 17.62 35.64 -13.07
N GLY A 584 17.40 34.50 -12.42
CA GLY A 584 18.37 33.43 -12.19
C GLY A 584 18.42 32.42 -13.34
N GLN A 585 19.08 31.29 -13.09
CA GLN A 585 19.16 30.21 -14.08
C GLN A 585 17.79 29.57 -14.28
N TYR A 586 17.34 29.50 -15.53
CA TYR A 586 16.17 28.72 -15.93
C TYR A 586 16.61 27.38 -16.55
N ARG A 587 16.00 26.28 -16.13
CA ARG A 587 16.14 24.96 -16.75
C ARG A 587 14.77 24.35 -16.96
N GLU A 588 14.55 23.74 -18.11
CA GLU A 588 13.36 22.95 -18.42
C GLU A 588 13.78 21.55 -18.82
N THR A 589 13.22 20.55 -18.12
CA THR A 589 13.38 19.13 -18.44
C THR A 589 12.02 18.58 -18.85
N LEU A 590 11.93 18.04 -20.05
CA LEU A 590 10.74 17.32 -20.50
C LEU A 590 10.75 15.91 -19.89
N VAL A 591 9.70 15.57 -19.16
CA VAL A 591 9.54 14.29 -18.48
C VAL A 591 8.45 13.48 -19.18
N SER A 592 8.74 12.23 -19.53
CA SER A 592 7.78 11.32 -20.17
C SER A 592 6.69 10.86 -19.18
N ALA A 593 5.76 11.77 -18.88
CA ALA A 593 4.68 11.60 -17.93
C ALA A 593 3.49 12.49 -18.26
N ALA A 594 2.36 12.23 -17.60
CA ALA A 594 1.22 13.14 -17.52
C ALA A 594 1.44 14.19 -16.42
N HIS A 595 0.67 15.28 -16.46
CA HIS A 595 0.56 16.26 -15.37
C HIS A 595 0.47 15.58 -14.00
N SER A 596 -0.32 14.51 -14.03
CA SER A 596 -0.87 13.78 -12.91
C SER A 596 0.13 12.75 -12.32
N THR A 597 1.13 12.33 -13.11
CA THR A 597 2.12 11.30 -12.70
C THR A 597 3.55 11.83 -12.60
N ILE A 598 3.77 13.13 -12.87
CA ILE A 598 5.11 13.71 -12.98
C ILE A 598 5.93 13.62 -11.68
N LEU A 599 5.29 13.76 -10.51
CA LEU A 599 5.96 13.65 -9.20
C LEU A 599 6.43 12.24 -8.88
N ARG A 600 5.99 11.22 -9.62
CA ARG A 600 6.39 9.82 -9.44
C ARG A 600 7.56 9.42 -10.33
N GLN A 601 8.01 10.33 -11.19
CA GLN A 601 9.01 10.04 -12.20
C GLN A 601 10.41 10.07 -11.61
N ALA A 602 11.13 8.97 -11.78
CA ALA A 602 12.50 8.82 -11.28
C ALA A 602 13.44 9.90 -11.85
N LEU A 603 13.22 10.39 -13.07
CA LEU A 603 14.02 11.50 -13.63
C LEU A 603 13.98 12.75 -12.74
N LEU A 604 12.80 13.15 -12.26
CA LEU A 604 12.65 14.30 -11.36
C LEU A 604 13.36 14.03 -10.02
N HIS A 605 13.22 12.82 -9.50
CA HIS A 605 13.84 12.40 -8.24
C HIS A 605 15.37 12.41 -8.32
N ASP A 606 15.93 11.87 -9.41
CA ASP A 606 17.36 11.75 -9.64
C ASP A 606 18.00 13.12 -9.86
N GLU A 607 17.35 14.01 -10.61
CA GLU A 607 17.83 15.39 -10.78
C GLU A 607 17.88 16.14 -9.44
N LEU A 608 16.85 16.00 -8.60
CA LEU A 608 16.83 16.60 -7.27
C LEU A 608 17.89 15.97 -6.35
N ARG A 609 18.03 14.65 -6.36
CA ARG A 609 19.05 13.94 -5.59
C ARG A 609 20.45 14.39 -6.00
N ALA A 610 20.73 14.47 -7.30
CA ALA A 610 21.99 14.96 -7.85
C ALA A 610 22.23 16.43 -7.48
N TRP A 611 21.18 17.26 -7.51
CA TRP A 611 21.26 18.66 -7.12
C TRP A 611 21.67 18.83 -5.65
N PHE A 612 21.09 18.03 -4.74
CA PHE A 612 21.46 18.02 -3.32
C PHE A 612 22.85 17.44 -3.08
N ALA A 613 23.24 16.39 -3.82
CA ALA A 613 24.56 15.78 -3.71
C ALA A 613 25.70 16.71 -4.15
N ALA A 614 25.49 17.49 -5.22
CA ALA A 614 26.48 18.44 -5.75
C ALA A 614 26.76 19.64 -4.83
N ARG A 615 25.99 19.80 -3.75
CA ARG A 615 26.06 20.94 -2.82
C ARG A 615 26.30 20.52 -1.36
N ARG A 616 26.71 19.26 -1.14
CA ARG A 616 27.15 18.74 0.16
C ARG A 616 28.56 19.16 0.51
#